data_AF-A0A7J8RRV9-F1
#
_entry.id   AF-A0A7J8RRV9-F1
#
_cell.length_a   1.000
_cell.length_b   1.000
_cell.length_c   1.000
_cell.angle_alpha   90.00
_cell.angle_beta   90.00
_cell.angle_gamma   90.00
#
_symmetry.space_group_name_H-M   'P 1'
#
loop_
_entity.id
_entity.type
_entity.pdbx_description
1 polymer ?
#
loop_
_entity_poly.entity_id
_entity_poly.type
_entity_poly.pdbx_seq_one_letter_code
_entity_poly.pdbx_strand_id
1 'polypeptide(L)'
;MTYIGAGMICPHLVNLSLLLGAVLSWGVMWPLIGDGLYNFLKILFFTARNIHAKVKNSNRKTSPDNQKQLPDDLHRNELFNRESIPIWVACAGYTFFSVISVIVIPQMFPELKWYYVVVAYILAPSLSFCNAYGAGLTDMNMAYNYGKVALFVLAALSGKENGVVAGLVGCGLIKSIVSISSDLMHDFKTGHLTLTSPRSMLLSQAIGTAIGCIVAPLTFFLFYKAFDLGNPDGEYKAPYALIYRNMAILGVQGFSALPQYCLQLCYGFFSFAIAANLLRDFTPKNIGKWIPLPMAMAVPFLVGAYFAIDMCVGSLAVFAWHKLNRKKASLMVPAVASGLICGDGLWLLPSSILALFKVRPPICMTFLATT
;
A
#
# COMPACT_ATOMS: atom_id res chain seq x y z
N MET A 1 -4.49 -19.44 7.47
CA MET A 1 -5.15 -18.81 8.64
C MET A 1 -4.86 -17.32 8.79
N THR A 2 -3.81 -16.81 8.13
CA THR A 2 -3.40 -15.40 8.14
C THR A 2 -4.53 -14.43 7.83
N TYR A 3 -5.33 -14.70 6.80
CA TYR A 3 -6.40 -13.79 6.37
C TYR A 3 -7.57 -13.70 7.36
N ILE A 4 -7.84 -14.77 8.11
CA ILE A 4 -8.81 -14.75 9.21
C ILE A 4 -8.31 -13.85 10.33
N GLY A 5 -7.04 -13.99 10.73
CA GLY A 5 -6.40 -13.12 11.71
C GLY A 5 -6.41 -11.64 11.27
N ALA A 6 -6.09 -11.36 10.01
CA ALA A 6 -6.20 -10.01 9.46
C ALA A 6 -7.65 -9.48 9.51
N GLY A 7 -8.62 -10.32 9.17
CA GLY A 7 -10.05 -10.00 9.26
C GLY A 7 -10.54 -9.68 10.67
N MET A 8 -9.89 -10.20 11.72
CA MET A 8 -10.21 -9.88 13.12
C MET A 8 -9.72 -8.48 13.53
N ILE A 9 -8.64 -7.99 12.92
CA ILE A 9 -8.06 -6.67 13.23
C ILE A 9 -8.73 -5.57 12.38
N CYS A 10 -9.06 -5.88 11.13
CA CYS A 10 -9.65 -4.92 10.22
C CYS A 10 -11.07 -4.48 10.65
N PRO A 11 -11.44 -3.21 10.45
CA PRO A 11 -12.80 -2.73 10.72
C PRO A 11 -13.85 -3.54 9.93
N HIS A 12 -14.99 -3.85 10.57
CA HIS A 12 -16.10 -4.59 9.94
C HIS A 12 -16.54 -4.01 8.58
N LEU A 13 -16.45 -2.67 8.43
CA LEU A 13 -16.75 -1.98 7.18
C LEU A 13 -15.86 -2.42 6.03
N VAL A 14 -14.56 -2.62 6.29
CA VAL A 14 -13.59 -3.06 5.29
C VAL A 14 -13.93 -4.48 4.84
N ASN A 15 -14.24 -5.38 5.76
CA ASN A 15 -14.53 -6.79 5.45
C ASN A 15 -15.87 -6.93 4.69
N LEU A 16 -16.90 -6.17 5.07
CA LEU A 16 -18.17 -6.13 4.33
C LEU A 16 -17.99 -5.57 2.92
N SER A 17 -17.15 -4.54 2.78
CA SER A 17 -16.82 -3.96 1.48
C SER A 17 -16.04 -4.97 0.62
N LEU A 18 -15.08 -5.69 1.20
CA LEU A 18 -14.38 -6.79 0.53
C LEU A 18 -15.37 -7.85 0.04
N LEU A 19 -16.30 -8.29 0.88
CA LEU A 19 -17.29 -9.31 0.48
C LEU A 19 -18.22 -8.83 -0.63
N LEU A 20 -18.71 -7.59 -0.56
CA LEU A 20 -19.47 -6.96 -1.64
C LEU A 20 -18.65 -6.91 -2.94
N GLY A 21 -17.36 -6.58 -2.82
CA GLY A 21 -16.41 -6.63 -3.92
C GLY A 21 -16.22 -8.01 -4.52
N ALA A 22 -16.12 -9.05 -3.69
CA ALA A 22 -16.01 -10.43 -4.12
C ALA A 22 -17.26 -10.92 -4.87
N VAL A 23 -18.45 -10.49 -4.45
CA VAL A 23 -19.73 -10.79 -5.14
C VAL A 23 -19.83 -10.03 -6.47
N LEU A 24 -19.41 -8.77 -6.49
CA LEU A 24 -19.32 -7.97 -7.71
C LEU A 24 -18.14 -8.37 -8.62
N SER A 25 -17.28 -9.30 -8.17
CA SER A 25 -16.04 -9.74 -8.81
C SER A 25 -16.20 -10.38 -10.18
N TRP A 26 -17.42 -10.76 -10.54
CA TRP A 26 -17.71 -11.32 -11.87
C TRP A 26 -17.67 -10.30 -13.02
N GLY A 27 -17.00 -9.13 -12.92
CA GLY A 27 -16.89 -8.31 -14.14
C GLY A 27 -16.05 -7.04 -14.25
N VAL A 28 -15.63 -6.31 -13.20
CA VAL A 28 -15.10 -4.94 -13.46
C VAL A 28 -13.98 -4.46 -12.52
N MET A 29 -12.80 -4.15 -13.10
CA MET A 29 -11.60 -3.62 -12.40
C MET A 29 -11.44 -2.08 -12.42
N TRP A 30 -12.52 -1.31 -12.59
CA TRP A 30 -12.44 0.17 -12.65
C TRP A 30 -12.64 0.94 -11.32
N PRO A 31 -13.33 0.41 -10.28
CA PRO A 31 -13.52 1.14 -9.02
C PRO A 31 -12.21 1.56 -8.32
N LEU A 32 -11.13 0.78 -8.50
CA LEU A 32 -9.82 1.04 -7.89
C LEU A 32 -9.19 2.36 -8.38
N ILE A 33 -9.35 2.69 -9.67
CA ILE A 33 -8.79 3.92 -10.25
C ILE A 33 -9.62 5.12 -9.81
N GLY A 34 -10.94 4.99 -9.78
CA GLY A 34 -11.84 6.06 -9.35
C GLY A 34 -11.65 6.47 -7.90
N ASP A 35 -11.56 5.49 -7.01
CA ASP A 35 -11.33 5.74 -5.58
C ASP A 35 -9.91 6.23 -5.31
N GLY A 36 -8.91 5.63 -5.99
CA GLY A 36 -7.52 6.07 -5.91
C GLY A 36 -7.36 7.53 -6.35
N LEU A 37 -8.01 7.93 -7.45
CA LEU A 37 -7.99 9.31 -7.94
C LEU A 37 -8.75 10.26 -7.02
N TYR A 38 -9.93 9.86 -6.52
CA TYR A 38 -10.70 10.65 -5.56
C TYR A 38 -9.91 10.91 -4.28
N ASN A 39 -9.33 9.87 -3.67
CA ASN A 39 -8.52 10.01 -2.46
C ASN A 39 -7.25 10.81 -2.73
N PHE A 40 -6.60 10.62 -3.88
CA PHE A 40 -5.47 11.45 -4.29
C PHE A 40 -5.86 12.94 -4.35
N LEU A 41 -6.94 13.29 -5.05
CA LEU A 41 -7.43 14.67 -5.15
C LEU A 41 -7.86 15.24 -3.80
N LYS A 42 -8.56 14.43 -2.98
CA LYS A 42 -9.01 14.81 -1.63
C LYS A 42 -7.83 15.10 -0.72
N ILE A 43 -6.85 14.20 -0.64
CA ILE A 43 -5.64 14.38 0.17
C ILE A 43 -4.86 15.59 -0.34
N LEU A 44 -4.69 15.75 -1.66
CA LEU A 44 -4.00 16.90 -2.23
C LEU A 44 -4.71 18.22 -1.91
N PHE A 45 -6.04 18.24 -1.97
CA PHE A 45 -6.85 19.40 -1.58
C PHE A 45 -6.73 19.72 -0.09
N PHE A 46 -6.87 18.73 0.79
CA PHE A 46 -6.73 18.93 2.25
C PHE A 46 -5.31 19.38 2.62
N THR A 47 -4.29 18.79 1.99
CA THR A 47 -2.89 19.18 2.15
C THR A 47 -2.67 20.62 1.68
N ALA A 48 -3.11 20.98 0.46
CA ALA A 48 -2.98 22.34 -0.07
C ALA A 48 -3.71 23.37 0.79
N ARG A 49 -4.94 23.05 1.24
CA ARG A 49 -5.73 23.91 2.13
C ARG A 49 -5.05 24.09 3.49
N ASN A 50 -4.51 23.03 4.07
CA ASN A 50 -3.83 23.09 5.37
C ASN A 50 -2.48 23.81 5.27
N ILE A 51 -1.73 23.62 4.19
CA ILE A 51 -0.51 24.40 3.90
C ILE A 51 -0.88 25.87 3.75
N HIS A 52 -1.89 26.20 2.94
CA HIS A 52 -2.33 27.58 2.75
C HIS A 52 -2.84 28.20 4.06
N ALA A 53 -3.59 27.45 4.87
CA ALA A 53 -4.04 27.90 6.19
C ALA A 53 -2.87 28.12 7.16
N LYS A 54 -1.86 27.23 7.16
CA LYS A 54 -0.66 27.33 8.00
C LYS A 54 0.25 28.48 7.56
N VAL A 55 0.40 28.70 6.25
CA VAL A 55 1.12 29.85 5.67
C VAL A 55 0.40 31.16 6.00
N LYS A 56 -0.93 31.20 5.87
CA LYS A 56 -1.76 32.36 6.24
C LYS A 56 -1.72 32.64 7.75
N ASN A 57 -1.72 31.61 8.60
CA ASN A 57 -1.57 31.75 10.05
C ASN A 57 -0.12 32.03 10.49
N SER A 58 0.89 31.67 9.71
CA SER A 58 2.29 31.99 10.00
C SER A 58 2.58 33.51 9.97
N ASN A 59 1.75 34.29 9.28
CA ASN A 59 1.80 35.77 9.32
C ASN A 59 1.07 36.39 10.53
N ARG A 60 0.36 35.59 11.33
CA ARG A 60 -0.16 35.98 12.66
C ARG A 60 0.63 35.22 13.72
N LYS A 61 1.81 35.70 14.10
CA LYS A 61 2.53 35.12 15.25
C LYS A 61 1.65 35.14 16.50
N THR A 62 1.83 34.10 17.33
CA THR A 62 1.37 33.94 18.73
C THR A 62 -0.15 33.84 18.97
N SER A 63 -0.65 32.61 19.17
CA SER A 63 -1.81 32.34 20.03
C SER A 63 -1.89 30.88 20.50
N PRO A 64 -2.54 30.60 21.64
CA PRO A 64 -2.06 29.66 22.66
C PRO A 64 -2.70 28.28 22.53
N ASP A 65 -2.18 27.42 21.66
CA ASP A 65 -2.60 26.00 21.64
C ASP A 65 -1.61 25.07 22.38
N ASN A 66 -0.53 25.63 22.93
CA ASN A 66 0.44 24.89 23.74
C ASN A 66 -0.10 24.47 25.13
N GLN A 67 -1.32 24.85 25.51
CA GLN A 67 -1.82 24.65 26.88
C GLN A 67 -2.53 23.30 27.14
N LYS A 68 -2.56 22.38 26.17
CA LYS A 68 -3.09 21.02 26.37
C LYS A 68 -2.16 19.89 25.87
N GLN A 69 -0.86 20.11 25.78
CA GLN A 69 0.05 18.97 25.64
C GLN A 69 0.22 18.31 27.01
N LEU A 70 -0.11 17.02 27.12
CA LEU A 70 0.21 16.24 28.30
C LEU A 70 1.72 16.34 28.58
N PRO A 71 2.17 16.33 29.85
CA PRO A 71 3.59 16.40 30.21
C PRO A 71 4.45 15.35 29.46
N ASP A 72 3.89 14.16 29.25
CA ASP A 72 4.55 13.05 28.55
C ASP A 72 4.79 13.36 27.05
N ASP A 73 3.87 14.07 26.39
CA ASP A 73 4.02 14.45 24.99
C ASP A 73 5.07 15.55 24.80
N LEU A 74 5.22 16.46 25.77
CA LEU A 74 6.29 17.45 25.78
C LEU A 74 7.67 16.78 25.88
N HIS A 75 7.81 15.82 26.81
CA HIS A 75 9.06 15.08 26.99
C HIS A 75 9.44 14.26 25.75
N ARG A 76 8.47 13.58 25.14
CA ARG A 76 8.66 12.86 23.87
C ARG A 76 9.09 13.79 22.72
N ASN A 77 8.46 14.95 22.61
CA ASN A 77 8.79 15.93 21.58
C ASN A 77 10.19 16.51 21.77
N GLU A 78 10.61 16.77 23.01
CA GLU A 78 11.93 17.30 23.32
C GLU A 78 13.03 16.30 22.91
N LEU A 79 12.88 15.02 23.27
CA LEU A 79 13.82 13.96 22.90
C LEU A 79 13.87 13.76 21.37
N PHE A 80 12.72 13.70 20.71
CA PHE A 80 12.64 13.55 19.26
C PHE A 80 13.30 14.71 18.51
N ASN A 81 13.08 15.95 18.97
CA ASN A 81 13.66 17.14 18.35
C ASN A 81 15.18 17.23 18.57
N ARG A 82 15.67 16.87 19.77
CA ARG A 82 17.10 16.91 20.11
C ARG A 82 17.93 15.98 19.23
N GLU A 83 17.37 14.84 18.86
CA GLU A 83 18.04 13.84 18.03
C GLU A 83 17.59 13.83 16.57
N SER A 84 16.85 14.86 16.16
CA SER A 84 16.42 15.00 14.76
C SER A 84 17.61 14.99 13.79
N ILE A 85 17.34 14.49 12.59
CA ILE A 85 18.33 14.41 11.52
C ILE A 85 18.39 15.77 10.81
N PRO A 86 19.60 16.36 10.64
CA PRO A 86 19.72 17.63 9.93
C PRO A 86 19.20 17.52 8.51
N ILE A 87 18.37 18.49 8.10
CA ILE A 87 17.75 18.53 6.76
C ILE A 87 18.82 18.47 5.66
N TRP A 88 19.99 19.09 5.86
CA TRP A 88 21.08 19.06 4.89
C TRP A 88 21.60 17.64 4.61
N VAL A 89 21.66 16.77 5.63
CA VAL A 89 22.06 15.36 5.45
C VAL A 89 21.03 14.61 4.60
N ALA A 90 19.73 14.86 4.83
CA ALA A 90 18.65 14.27 4.04
C ALA A 90 18.69 14.76 2.58
N CYS A 91 18.87 16.05 2.35
CA CYS A 91 18.98 16.63 1.00
C CYS A 91 20.23 16.12 0.25
N ALA A 92 21.38 16.06 0.93
CA ALA A 92 22.62 15.54 0.36
C ALA A 92 22.50 14.06 0.02
N GLY A 93 21.96 13.24 0.94
CA GLY A 93 21.71 11.82 0.70
C GLY A 93 20.74 11.58 -0.46
N TYR A 94 19.62 12.31 -0.50
CA TYR A 94 18.64 12.21 -1.58
C TYR A 94 19.24 12.58 -2.93
N THR A 95 20.02 13.66 -3.00
CA THR A 95 20.68 14.10 -4.23
C THR A 95 21.72 13.06 -4.69
N PHE A 96 22.53 12.54 -3.77
CA PHE A 96 23.52 11.52 -4.07
C PHE A 96 22.89 10.22 -4.62
N PHE A 97 21.89 9.67 -3.93
CA PHE A 97 21.23 8.43 -4.36
C PHE A 97 20.37 8.61 -5.63
N SER A 98 19.76 9.79 -5.83
CA SER A 98 19.04 10.08 -7.07
C SER A 98 19.98 10.14 -8.28
N VAL A 99 21.19 10.73 -8.15
CA VAL A 99 22.19 10.71 -9.22
C VAL A 99 22.61 9.28 -9.57
N ILE A 100 22.88 8.44 -8.57
CA ILE A 100 23.20 7.02 -8.80
C ILE A 100 22.06 6.31 -9.55
N SER A 101 20.82 6.53 -9.10
CA SER A 101 19.64 5.91 -9.71
C SER A 101 19.41 6.35 -11.15
N VAL A 102 19.64 7.64 -11.47
CA VAL A 102 19.55 8.20 -12.83
C VAL A 102 20.57 7.56 -13.77
N ILE A 103 21.72 7.11 -13.27
CA ILE A 103 22.76 6.43 -14.07
C ILE A 103 22.46 4.93 -14.21
N VAL A 104 22.13 4.25 -13.09
CA VAL A 104 22.00 2.79 -13.05
C VAL A 104 20.71 2.30 -13.69
N ILE A 105 19.58 2.98 -13.49
CA ILE A 105 18.29 2.50 -14.01
C ILE A 105 18.27 2.42 -15.54
N PRO A 106 18.72 3.42 -16.31
CA PRO A 106 18.77 3.33 -17.77
C PRO A 106 19.75 2.27 -18.29
N GLN A 107 20.79 1.92 -17.52
CA GLN A 107 21.70 0.82 -17.87
C GLN A 107 21.04 -0.55 -17.68
N MET A 108 20.24 -0.72 -16.64
CA MET A 108 19.48 -1.95 -16.39
C MET A 108 18.28 -2.09 -17.34
N PHE A 109 17.60 -0.98 -17.62
CA PHE A 109 16.40 -0.93 -18.46
C PHE A 109 16.56 0.16 -19.53
N PRO A 110 17.13 -0.17 -20.70
CA PRO A 110 17.38 0.80 -21.78
C PRO A 110 16.13 1.57 -22.22
N GLU A 111 14.96 0.97 -22.02
CA GLU A 111 13.66 1.56 -22.38
C GLU A 111 13.28 2.75 -21.52
N LEU A 112 13.77 2.84 -20.28
CA LEU A 112 13.54 3.99 -19.42
C LEU A 112 14.71 4.97 -19.53
N LYS A 113 14.58 5.93 -20.45
CA LYS A 113 15.58 6.99 -20.65
C LYS A 113 15.79 7.82 -19.38
N TRP A 114 17.03 8.29 -19.18
CA TRP A 114 17.46 9.03 -17.99
C TRP A 114 16.56 10.22 -17.62
N TYR A 115 16.02 10.93 -18.62
CA TYR A 115 15.18 12.10 -18.36
C TYR A 115 13.85 11.74 -17.68
N TYR A 116 13.28 10.55 -17.93
CA TYR A 116 12.08 10.10 -17.21
C TYR A 116 12.39 9.84 -15.73
N VAL A 117 13.57 9.31 -15.44
CA VAL A 117 14.03 9.06 -14.06
C VAL A 117 14.23 10.40 -13.32
N VAL A 118 14.83 11.39 -13.97
CA VAL A 118 14.99 12.74 -13.41
C VAL A 118 13.63 13.37 -13.08
N VAL A 119 12.68 13.35 -14.02
CA VAL A 119 11.32 13.88 -13.78
C VAL A 119 10.64 13.15 -12.62
N ALA A 120 10.79 11.83 -12.54
CA ALA A 120 10.24 11.04 -11.44
C ALA A 120 10.81 11.48 -10.07
N TYR A 121 12.13 11.69 -9.96
CA TYR A 121 12.77 12.18 -8.73
C TYR A 121 12.44 13.63 -8.38
N ILE A 122 12.07 14.47 -9.36
CA ILE A 122 11.57 15.83 -9.08
C ILE A 122 10.15 15.78 -8.49
N LEU A 123 9.29 14.91 -9.03
CA LEU A 123 7.90 14.78 -8.58
C LEU A 123 7.75 13.96 -7.30
N ALA A 124 8.65 13.00 -7.06
CA ALA A 124 8.54 12.03 -5.97
C ALA A 124 8.43 12.66 -4.57
N PRO A 125 9.16 13.71 -4.17
CA PRO A 125 9.04 14.31 -2.84
C PRO A 125 7.64 14.89 -2.57
N SER A 126 7.02 15.53 -3.57
CA SER A 126 5.67 16.08 -3.43
C SER A 126 4.63 14.97 -3.24
N LEU A 127 4.72 13.91 -4.05
CA LEU A 127 3.83 12.75 -3.94
C LEU A 127 4.05 11.98 -2.63
N SER A 128 5.30 11.84 -2.22
CA SER A 128 5.70 11.19 -0.96
C SER A 128 5.17 11.94 0.25
N PHE A 129 5.28 13.27 0.26
CA PHE A 129 4.70 14.10 1.32
C PHE A 129 3.18 13.95 1.39
N CYS A 130 2.49 14.01 0.25
CA CYS A 130 1.04 13.83 0.20
C CYS A 130 0.62 12.44 0.69
N ASN A 131 1.33 11.39 0.28
CA ASN A 131 1.04 10.03 0.71
C ASN A 131 1.32 9.83 2.20
N ALA A 132 2.47 10.27 2.72
CA ALA A 132 2.79 10.16 4.14
C ALA A 132 1.76 10.91 4.98
N TYR A 133 1.39 12.14 4.59
CA TYR A 133 0.35 12.90 5.28
C TYR A 133 -1.02 12.20 5.24
N GLY A 134 -1.39 11.69 4.07
CA GLY A 134 -2.63 10.92 3.88
C GLY A 134 -2.65 9.65 4.73
N ALA A 135 -1.57 8.88 4.71
CA ALA A 135 -1.42 7.68 5.52
C ALA A 135 -1.43 8.01 7.02
N GLY A 136 -0.84 9.14 7.44
CA GLY A 136 -0.89 9.58 8.84
C GLY A 136 -2.31 9.88 9.34
N LEU A 137 -3.21 10.31 8.46
CA LEU A 137 -4.61 10.60 8.77
C LEU A 137 -5.54 9.39 8.61
N THR A 138 -5.24 8.51 7.65
CA THR A 138 -6.14 7.43 7.22
C THR A 138 -5.63 6.03 7.58
N ASP A 139 -4.42 5.92 8.10
CA ASP A 139 -3.69 4.68 8.38
C ASP A 139 -3.56 3.76 7.15
N MET A 140 -3.54 4.36 5.96
CA MET A 140 -3.63 3.65 4.69
C MET A 140 -2.60 4.20 3.69
N ASN A 141 -1.63 3.37 3.32
CA ASN A 141 -0.57 3.72 2.37
C ASN A 141 -1.05 3.54 0.91
N MET A 142 -1.13 4.64 0.17
CA MET A 142 -1.67 4.68 -1.19
C MET A 142 -0.63 4.63 -2.30
N ALA A 143 0.63 4.27 -1.98
CA ALA A 143 1.74 4.23 -2.94
C ALA A 143 1.43 3.47 -4.25
N TYR A 144 0.63 2.40 -4.17
CA TYR A 144 0.19 1.64 -5.36
C TYR A 144 -0.65 2.47 -6.32
N ASN A 145 -1.48 3.39 -5.82
CA ASN A 145 -2.31 4.27 -6.65
C ASN A 145 -1.45 5.33 -7.34
N TYR A 146 -0.54 5.96 -6.61
CA TYR A 146 0.44 6.90 -7.17
C TYR A 146 1.30 6.23 -8.25
N GLY A 147 1.76 5.00 -7.99
CA GLY A 147 2.51 4.20 -8.97
C GLY A 147 1.72 3.93 -10.25
N LYS A 148 0.43 3.58 -10.14
CA LYS A 148 -0.43 3.37 -11.32
C LYS A 148 -0.67 4.64 -12.13
N VAL A 149 -0.82 5.79 -11.48
CA VAL A 149 -0.90 7.08 -12.19
C VAL A 149 0.41 7.34 -12.95
N ALA A 150 1.55 7.17 -12.28
CA ALA A 150 2.86 7.27 -12.91
C ALA A 150 3.04 6.30 -14.08
N LEU A 151 2.55 5.07 -13.94
CA LEU A 151 2.55 4.06 -15.00
C LEU A 151 1.86 4.58 -16.26
N PHE A 152 0.63 5.09 -16.15
CA PHE A 152 -0.11 5.61 -17.31
C PHE A 152 0.60 6.80 -17.95
N VAL A 153 1.10 7.75 -17.14
CA VAL A 153 1.80 8.93 -17.65
C VAL A 153 3.08 8.54 -18.39
N LEU A 154 3.93 7.70 -17.78
CA LEU A 154 5.20 7.30 -18.39
C LEU A 154 5.02 6.34 -19.57
N ALA A 155 4.04 5.43 -19.50
CA ALA A 155 3.70 4.55 -20.61
C ALA A 155 3.21 5.36 -21.83
N ALA A 156 2.36 6.37 -21.62
CA ALA A 156 1.88 7.25 -22.69
C ALA A 156 3.00 8.12 -23.28
N LEU A 157 3.90 8.63 -22.43
CA LEU A 157 5.00 9.50 -22.87
C LEU A 157 6.13 8.76 -23.58
N SER A 158 6.32 7.47 -23.32
CA SER A 158 7.46 6.68 -23.80
C SER A 158 7.23 6.01 -25.17
N GLY A 159 6.08 6.24 -25.81
CA GLY A 159 5.81 5.77 -27.17
C GLY A 159 5.45 4.29 -27.29
N LYS A 160 5.07 3.86 -28.50
CA LYS A 160 4.39 2.57 -28.74
C LYS A 160 5.26 1.32 -28.54
N GLU A 161 6.55 1.39 -28.87
CA GLU A 161 7.40 0.19 -28.89
C GLU A 161 7.92 -0.14 -27.49
N ASN A 162 8.27 0.89 -26.70
CA ASN A 162 9.02 0.70 -25.45
C ASN A 162 8.25 1.18 -24.20
N GLY A 163 7.05 1.75 -24.39
CA GLY A 163 6.28 2.37 -23.32
C GLY A 163 5.77 1.39 -22.26
N VAL A 164 5.59 0.11 -22.58
CA VAL A 164 5.15 -0.88 -21.60
C VAL A 164 6.23 -1.09 -20.53
N VAL A 165 7.47 -1.33 -20.94
CA VAL A 165 8.59 -1.56 -20.01
C VAL A 165 8.94 -0.27 -19.27
N ALA A 166 9.04 0.85 -19.99
CA ALA A 166 9.32 2.15 -19.37
C ALA A 166 8.26 2.54 -18.34
N GLY A 167 6.99 2.35 -18.64
CA GLY A 167 5.88 2.60 -17.73
C GLY A 167 5.91 1.72 -16.47
N LEU A 168 6.25 0.43 -16.61
CA LEU A 168 6.38 -0.50 -15.49
C LEU A 168 7.57 -0.16 -14.57
N VAL A 169 8.73 0.14 -15.14
CA VAL A 169 9.93 0.51 -14.36
C VAL A 169 9.71 1.84 -13.66
N GLY A 170 9.17 2.84 -14.36
CA GLY A 170 8.84 4.15 -13.79
C GLY A 170 7.75 4.09 -12.71
N CYS A 171 6.74 3.24 -12.90
CA CYS A 171 5.76 2.91 -11.87
C CYS A 171 6.43 2.35 -10.61
N GLY A 172 7.33 1.37 -10.79
CA GLY A 172 8.09 0.77 -9.70
C GLY A 172 8.91 1.81 -8.92
N LEU A 173 9.58 2.71 -9.64
CA LEU A 173 10.37 3.78 -9.06
C LEU A 173 9.52 4.71 -8.16
N ILE A 174 8.44 5.28 -8.71
CA ILE A 174 7.58 6.21 -7.95
C ILE A 174 6.88 5.49 -6.79
N LYS A 175 6.36 4.28 -7.03
CA LYS A 175 5.73 3.47 -5.98
C LYS A 175 6.69 3.24 -4.81
N SER A 176 7.92 2.84 -5.08
CA SER A 176 8.91 2.53 -4.03
C SER A 176 9.22 3.76 -3.18
N ILE A 177 9.49 4.92 -3.80
CA ILE A 177 9.81 6.15 -3.07
C ILE A 177 8.62 6.59 -2.19
N VAL A 178 7.41 6.58 -2.76
CA VAL A 178 6.19 7.02 -2.08
C VAL A 178 5.79 6.06 -0.94
N SER A 179 6.02 4.75 -1.10
CA SER A 179 5.78 3.76 -0.05
C SER A 179 6.74 3.95 1.12
N ILE A 180 8.05 3.98 0.83
CA ILE A 180 9.09 4.09 1.85
C ILE A 180 8.90 5.36 2.68
N SER A 181 8.50 6.48 2.08
CA SER A 181 8.21 7.71 2.82
C SER A 181 7.05 7.58 3.82
N SER A 182 6.01 6.81 3.49
CA SER A 182 4.88 6.55 4.38
C SER A 182 5.29 5.61 5.51
N ASP A 183 5.98 4.53 5.16
CA ASP A 183 6.42 3.51 6.11
C ASP A 183 7.43 4.13 7.11
N LEU A 184 8.36 4.95 6.63
CA LEU A 184 9.30 5.72 7.46
C LEU A 184 8.59 6.68 8.44
N MET A 185 7.47 7.29 8.03
CA MET A 185 6.67 8.12 8.93
C MET A 185 6.02 7.28 10.05
N HIS A 186 5.49 6.09 9.74
CA HIS A 186 4.94 5.18 10.75
C HIS A 186 6.02 4.69 11.72
N ASP A 187 7.22 4.40 11.21
CA ASP A 187 8.36 4.01 12.03
C ASP A 187 8.77 5.15 12.97
N PHE A 188 8.89 6.39 12.47
CA PHE A 188 9.23 7.54 13.33
C PHE A 188 8.15 7.82 14.38
N LYS A 189 6.87 7.64 14.03
CA LYS A 189 5.77 7.75 14.99
C LYS A 189 5.87 6.69 16.07
N THR A 190 6.19 5.45 15.70
CA THR A 190 6.41 4.36 16.65
C THR A 190 7.61 4.67 17.54
N GLY A 191 8.73 5.12 16.96
CA GLY A 191 9.92 5.54 17.69
C GLY A 191 9.66 6.69 18.67
N HIS A 192 8.85 7.68 18.29
CA HIS A 192 8.40 8.75 19.17
C HIS A 192 7.59 8.22 20.36
N LEU A 193 6.72 7.23 20.11
CA LEU A 193 5.94 6.58 21.17
C LEU A 193 6.81 5.70 22.08
N THR A 194 7.84 5.03 21.55
CA THR A 194 8.74 4.15 22.33
C THR A 194 9.97 4.88 22.87
N LEU A 195 10.05 6.21 22.75
CA LEU A 195 11.22 7.02 23.15
C LEU A 195 12.54 6.55 22.50
N THR A 196 12.45 5.93 21.33
CA THR A 196 13.61 5.45 20.58
C THR A 196 14.22 6.58 19.76
N SER A 197 15.55 6.62 19.71
CA SER A 197 16.28 7.67 19.01
C SER A 197 16.07 7.62 17.49
N PRO A 198 15.64 8.72 16.84
CA PRO A 198 15.45 8.78 15.38
C PRO A 198 16.70 8.41 14.57
N ARG A 199 17.90 8.71 15.09
CA ARG A 199 19.18 8.37 14.45
C ARG A 199 19.48 6.88 14.49
N SER A 200 19.22 6.22 15.62
CA SER A 200 19.38 4.77 15.72
C SER A 200 18.41 4.07 14.79
N MET A 201 17.16 4.56 14.73
CA MET A 201 16.14 4.03 13.82
C MET A 201 16.59 4.11 12.35
N LEU A 202 17.09 5.26 11.89
CA LEU A 202 17.60 5.43 10.53
C LEU A 202 18.81 4.53 10.25
N LEU A 203 19.72 4.39 11.21
CA LEU A 203 20.87 3.48 11.07
C LEU A 203 20.43 2.02 10.94
N SER A 204 19.49 1.57 11.79
CA SER A 204 18.94 0.22 11.74
C SER A 204 18.21 -0.05 10.42
N GLN A 205 17.45 0.92 9.90
CA GLN A 205 16.82 0.82 8.59
C GLN A 205 17.85 0.77 7.46
N ALA A 206 18.93 1.54 7.53
CA ALA A 206 20.01 1.50 6.54
C ALA A 206 20.69 0.11 6.51
N ILE A 207 20.98 -0.46 7.68
CA ILE A 207 21.53 -1.82 7.80
C ILE A 207 20.54 -2.85 7.25
N GLY A 208 19.26 -2.77 7.65
CA GLY A 208 18.22 -3.66 7.17
C GLY A 208 18.03 -3.58 5.64
N THR A 209 18.11 -2.37 5.08
CA THR A 209 18.05 -2.14 3.63
C THR A 209 19.26 -2.76 2.92
N ALA A 210 20.47 -2.58 3.46
CA ALA A 210 21.68 -3.17 2.90
C ALA A 210 21.63 -4.70 2.86
N ILE A 211 21.17 -5.33 3.95
CA ILE A 211 20.94 -6.78 4.02
C ILE A 211 19.85 -7.18 3.02
N GLY A 212 18.76 -6.43 2.95
CA GLY A 212 17.65 -6.66 2.03
C GLY A 212 18.08 -6.64 0.56
N CYS A 213 18.98 -5.72 0.17
CA CYS A 213 19.54 -5.65 -1.18
C CYS A 213 20.30 -6.91 -1.60
N ILE A 214 20.78 -7.73 -0.65
CA ILE A 214 21.48 -8.99 -0.91
C ILE A 214 20.50 -10.16 -0.82
N VAL A 215 19.76 -10.25 0.30
CA VAL A 215 18.91 -11.40 0.59
C VAL A 215 17.70 -11.47 -0.35
N ALA A 216 17.07 -10.34 -0.68
CA ALA A 216 15.86 -10.36 -1.50
C ALA A 216 16.11 -10.85 -2.94
N PRO A 217 17.13 -10.35 -3.69
CA PRO A 217 17.43 -10.88 -5.02
C PRO A 217 17.87 -12.34 -4.98
N LEU A 218 18.69 -12.75 -4.01
CA LEU A 218 19.13 -14.15 -3.88
C LEU A 218 17.94 -15.09 -3.65
N THR A 219 17.01 -14.70 -2.76
CA THR A 219 15.80 -15.46 -2.49
C THR A 219 14.91 -15.53 -3.74
N PHE A 220 14.73 -14.39 -4.44
CA PHE A 220 13.98 -14.37 -5.69
C PHE A 220 14.61 -15.30 -6.75
N PHE A 221 15.93 -15.25 -6.93
CA PHE A 221 16.63 -16.12 -7.88
C PHE A 221 16.53 -17.60 -7.52
N LEU A 222 16.57 -17.94 -6.23
CA LEU A 222 16.35 -19.30 -5.75
C LEU A 222 14.97 -19.80 -6.16
N PHE A 223 13.91 -19.04 -5.86
CA PHE A 223 12.54 -19.39 -6.25
C PHE A 223 12.37 -19.44 -7.77
N TYR A 224 12.95 -18.49 -8.50
CA TYR A 224 12.88 -18.43 -9.95
C TYR A 224 13.57 -19.61 -10.65
N LYS A 225 14.61 -20.20 -10.03
CA LYS A 225 15.28 -21.40 -10.54
C LYS A 225 14.62 -22.69 -10.08
N ALA A 226 14.04 -22.71 -8.88
CA ALA A 226 13.45 -23.90 -8.29
C ALA A 226 12.02 -24.17 -8.76
N PHE A 227 11.24 -23.12 -9.05
CA PHE A 227 9.83 -23.21 -9.40
C PHE A 227 9.53 -22.45 -10.70
N ASP A 228 8.50 -22.90 -11.42
CA ASP A 228 8.02 -22.26 -12.64
C ASP A 228 7.12 -21.05 -12.29
N LEU A 229 7.78 -19.95 -11.91
CA LEU A 229 7.11 -18.71 -11.52
C LEU A 229 6.41 -18.05 -12.72
N GLY A 230 5.11 -17.80 -12.59
CA GLY A 230 4.33 -17.09 -13.60
C GLY A 230 3.61 -17.97 -14.61
N ASN A 231 3.75 -19.30 -14.50
CA ASN A 231 2.93 -20.23 -15.28
C ASN A 231 1.45 -20.13 -14.83
N PRO A 232 0.50 -19.83 -15.75
CA PRO A 232 -0.93 -19.74 -15.42
C PRO A 232 -1.53 -21.02 -14.85
N ASP A 233 -0.94 -22.18 -15.20
CA ASP A 233 -1.38 -23.51 -14.79
C ASP A 233 -0.54 -24.08 -13.64
N GLY A 234 0.52 -23.36 -13.25
CA GLY A 234 1.38 -23.71 -12.12
C GLY A 234 0.84 -23.27 -10.76
N GLU A 235 1.51 -23.72 -9.71
CA GLU A 235 1.19 -23.36 -8.32
C GLU A 235 1.53 -21.88 -8.02
N TYR A 236 2.65 -21.39 -8.57
CA TYR A 236 3.13 -20.03 -8.35
C TYR A 236 2.74 -19.07 -9.47
N LYS A 237 1.44 -18.79 -9.57
CA LYS A 237 0.90 -17.82 -10.54
C LYS A 237 1.35 -16.40 -10.20
N ALA A 238 1.56 -15.57 -11.22
CA ALA A 238 1.91 -14.15 -11.06
C ALA A 238 0.74 -13.22 -11.44
N PRO A 239 -0.41 -13.25 -10.73
CA PRO A 239 -1.63 -12.55 -11.15
C PRO A 239 -1.42 -11.03 -11.25
N TYR A 240 -0.67 -10.44 -10.32
CA TYR A 240 -0.35 -9.02 -10.32
C TYR A 240 0.50 -8.61 -11.53
N ALA A 241 1.42 -9.46 -12.00
CA ALA A 241 2.25 -9.14 -13.16
C ALA A 241 1.39 -8.97 -14.42
N LEU A 242 0.39 -9.83 -14.61
CA LEU A 242 -0.57 -9.73 -15.72
C LEU A 242 -1.38 -8.44 -15.67
N ILE A 243 -1.85 -8.06 -14.47
CA ILE A 243 -2.63 -6.84 -14.26
C ILE A 243 -1.79 -5.60 -14.59
N TYR A 244 -0.56 -5.52 -14.09
CA TYR A 244 0.35 -4.39 -14.35
C TYR A 244 0.77 -4.32 -15.82
N ARG A 245 1.06 -5.46 -16.46
CA ARG A 245 1.34 -5.53 -17.90
C ARG A 245 0.17 -5.01 -18.72
N ASN A 246 -1.05 -5.45 -18.44
CA ASN A 246 -2.24 -5.01 -19.17
C ASN A 246 -2.53 -3.51 -18.94
N MET A 247 -2.34 -3.00 -17.73
CA MET A 247 -2.43 -1.55 -17.46
C MET A 247 -1.39 -0.77 -18.27
N ALA A 248 -0.17 -1.28 -18.40
CA ALA A 248 0.89 -0.62 -19.17
C ALA A 248 0.60 -0.65 -20.67
N ILE A 249 0.09 -1.77 -21.21
CA ILE A 249 -0.39 -1.85 -22.60
C ILE A 249 -1.51 -0.84 -22.85
N LEU A 250 -2.48 -0.73 -21.93
CA LEU A 250 -3.55 0.27 -22.02
C LEU A 250 -3.01 1.71 -21.98
N GLY A 251 -1.98 1.98 -21.18
CA GLY A 251 -1.32 3.28 -21.15
C GLY A 251 -0.64 3.65 -22.47
N VAL A 252 -0.12 2.66 -23.20
CA VAL A 252 0.54 2.85 -24.50
C VAL A 252 -0.46 2.95 -25.66
N GLN A 253 -1.43 2.03 -25.72
CA GLN A 253 -2.40 1.96 -26.82
C GLN A 253 -3.55 2.97 -26.66
N GLY A 254 -3.70 3.52 -25.46
CA GLY A 254 -4.77 4.45 -25.11
C GLY A 254 -6.13 3.77 -25.00
N PHE A 255 -7.16 4.61 -24.85
CA PHE A 255 -8.54 4.14 -24.64
C PHE A 255 -9.13 3.37 -25.83
N SER A 256 -8.48 3.44 -27.00
CA SER A 256 -8.88 2.77 -28.24
C SER A 256 -8.70 1.26 -28.21
N ALA A 257 -7.91 0.73 -27.28
CA ALA A 257 -7.68 -0.71 -27.12
C ALA A 257 -8.73 -1.41 -26.24
N LEU A 258 -9.65 -0.66 -25.63
CA LEU A 258 -10.68 -1.26 -24.77
C LEU A 258 -11.83 -1.87 -25.59
N PRO A 259 -12.41 -2.99 -25.12
CA PRO A 259 -13.60 -3.58 -25.74
C PRO A 259 -14.76 -2.58 -25.85
N GLN A 260 -15.65 -2.79 -26.84
CA GLN A 260 -16.87 -2.01 -26.98
C GLN A 260 -17.68 -2.02 -25.66
N TYR A 261 -18.24 -0.86 -25.29
CA TYR A 261 -18.95 -0.60 -24.02
C TYR A 261 -18.12 -0.60 -22.72
N CYS A 262 -16.84 -1.01 -22.75
CA CYS A 262 -16.01 -1.01 -21.55
C CYS A 262 -15.82 0.40 -20.96
N LEU A 263 -15.61 1.41 -21.81
CA LEU A 263 -15.53 2.82 -21.38
C LEU A 263 -16.80 3.32 -20.72
N GLN A 264 -17.98 2.94 -21.23
CA GLN A 264 -19.26 3.35 -20.65
C GLN A 264 -19.46 2.73 -19.26
N LEU A 265 -19.13 1.45 -19.10
CA LEU A 265 -19.12 0.79 -17.79
C LEU A 265 -18.10 1.44 -16.85
N CYS A 266 -16.90 1.76 -17.34
CA CYS A 266 -15.88 2.47 -16.58
C CYS A 266 -16.39 3.82 -16.07
N TYR A 267 -17.03 4.63 -16.91
CA TYR A 267 -17.67 5.89 -16.46
C TYR A 267 -18.80 5.66 -15.46
N GLY A 268 -19.61 4.60 -15.64
CA GLY A 268 -20.65 4.20 -14.69
C GLY A 268 -20.10 3.85 -13.31
N PHE A 269 -19.08 2.98 -13.23
CA PHE A 269 -18.48 2.60 -11.95
C PHE A 269 -17.61 3.70 -11.34
N PHE A 270 -16.98 4.52 -12.16
CA PHE A 270 -16.25 5.70 -11.71
C PHE A 270 -17.19 6.73 -11.08
N SER A 271 -18.31 7.03 -11.74
CA SER A 271 -19.33 7.92 -11.19
C SER A 271 -19.99 7.33 -9.94
N PHE A 272 -20.23 6.02 -9.89
CA PHE A 272 -20.66 5.33 -8.67
C PHE A 272 -19.63 5.47 -7.53
N ALA A 273 -18.34 5.23 -7.78
CA ALA A 273 -17.30 5.34 -6.76
C ALA A 273 -17.17 6.77 -6.23
N ILE A 274 -17.23 7.77 -7.10
CA ILE A 274 -17.25 9.19 -6.72
C ILE A 274 -18.50 9.50 -5.90
N ALA A 275 -19.68 9.10 -6.38
CA ALA A 275 -20.95 9.33 -5.68
C ALA A 275 -20.99 8.65 -4.31
N ALA A 276 -20.51 7.41 -4.19
CA ALA A 276 -20.45 6.69 -2.91
C ALA A 276 -19.54 7.39 -1.90
N ASN A 277 -18.38 7.89 -2.33
CA ASN A 277 -17.48 8.65 -1.47
C ASN A 277 -18.04 10.02 -1.09
N LEU A 278 -18.62 10.75 -2.04
CA LEU A 278 -19.33 12.00 -1.78
C LEU A 278 -20.47 11.79 -0.78
N LEU A 279 -21.31 10.79 -1.00
CA LEU A 279 -22.41 10.45 -0.11
C LEU A 279 -21.87 10.14 1.29
N ARG A 280 -20.76 9.40 1.41
CA ARG A 280 -20.12 9.11 2.69
C ARG A 280 -19.59 10.35 3.40
N ASP A 281 -19.01 11.30 2.68
CA ASP A 281 -18.46 12.52 3.26
C ASP A 281 -19.55 13.54 3.67
N PHE A 282 -20.65 13.61 2.94
CA PHE A 282 -21.77 14.51 3.22
C PHE A 282 -22.80 13.94 4.20
N THR A 283 -22.82 12.62 4.40
CA THR A 283 -23.79 11.96 5.27
C THR A 283 -23.30 11.91 6.73
N PRO A 284 -24.17 12.17 7.73
CA PRO A 284 -23.82 12.09 9.14
C PRO A 284 -23.23 10.73 9.55
N LYS A 285 -22.33 10.75 10.55
CA LYS A 285 -21.49 9.62 11.03
C LYS A 285 -22.23 8.32 11.36
N ASN A 286 -23.55 8.32 11.48
CA ASN A 286 -24.36 7.13 11.75
C ASN A 286 -24.66 6.30 10.50
N ILE A 287 -24.85 6.93 9.33
CA ILE A 287 -25.14 6.25 8.06
C ILE A 287 -23.84 6.06 7.25
N GLY A 288 -22.88 6.99 7.37
CA GLY A 288 -21.55 6.89 6.72
C GLY A 288 -20.70 5.67 7.15
N LYS A 289 -21.07 5.01 8.25
CA LYS A 289 -20.46 3.74 8.71
C LYS A 289 -20.88 2.52 7.90
N TRP A 290 -21.96 2.61 7.12
CA TRP A 290 -22.52 1.49 6.35
C TRP A 290 -22.25 1.60 4.85
N ILE A 291 -21.74 2.73 4.39
CA ILE A 291 -21.41 2.94 2.97
C ILE A 291 -20.13 2.16 2.65
N PRO A 292 -20.18 1.21 1.68
CA PRO A 292 -19.03 0.39 1.36
C PRO A 292 -17.89 1.22 0.79
N LEU A 293 -16.66 0.78 1.07
CA LEU A 293 -15.42 1.37 0.62
C LEU A 293 -15.05 0.81 -0.76
N PRO A 294 -15.11 1.61 -1.85
CA PRO A 294 -14.82 1.11 -3.19
C PRO A 294 -13.41 0.50 -3.34
N MET A 295 -12.41 1.01 -2.62
CA MET A 295 -11.06 0.39 -2.58
C MET A 295 -11.06 -1.00 -1.95
N ALA A 296 -11.76 -1.18 -0.83
CA ALA A 296 -11.86 -2.47 -0.17
C ALA A 296 -12.64 -3.44 -1.06
N MET A 297 -13.68 -2.98 -1.77
CA MET A 297 -14.36 -3.81 -2.77
C MET A 297 -13.39 -4.29 -3.85
N ALA A 298 -12.41 -3.50 -4.29
CA ALA A 298 -11.52 -3.86 -5.40
C ALA A 298 -10.47 -4.95 -5.07
N VAL A 299 -10.13 -5.20 -3.80
CA VAL A 299 -9.04 -6.13 -3.42
C VAL A 299 -9.32 -7.60 -3.81
N PRO A 300 -10.53 -8.16 -3.60
CA PRO A 300 -10.82 -9.56 -3.91
C PRO A 300 -10.93 -9.81 -5.41
N PHE A 301 -11.11 -8.76 -6.23
CA PHE A 301 -10.97 -8.84 -7.68
C PHE A 301 -9.53 -9.18 -8.09
N LEU A 302 -8.53 -8.80 -7.30
CA LEU A 302 -7.11 -9.00 -7.61
C LEU A 302 -6.54 -10.27 -6.96
N VAL A 303 -6.97 -10.55 -5.72
CA VAL A 303 -6.44 -11.66 -4.91
C VAL A 303 -7.28 -12.93 -5.07
N GLY A 304 -8.59 -12.80 -5.28
CA GLY A 304 -9.54 -13.90 -5.33
C GLY A 304 -10.58 -13.83 -4.21
N ALA A 305 -11.74 -14.46 -4.42
CA ALA A 305 -12.87 -14.41 -3.49
C ALA A 305 -12.55 -15.07 -2.12
N TYR A 306 -11.64 -16.04 -2.08
CA TYR A 306 -11.22 -16.72 -0.85
C TYR A 306 -10.72 -15.73 0.22
N PHE A 307 -9.99 -14.68 -0.20
CA PHE A 307 -9.47 -13.64 0.68
C PHE A 307 -10.59 -12.87 1.40
N ALA A 308 -11.65 -12.51 0.67
CA ALA A 308 -12.79 -11.79 1.24
C ALA A 308 -13.59 -12.66 2.21
N ILE A 309 -13.74 -13.94 1.88
CA ILE A 309 -14.43 -14.92 2.73
C ILE A 309 -13.68 -15.06 4.06
N ASP A 310 -12.38 -15.34 4.01
CA ASP A 310 -11.54 -15.51 5.21
C ASP A 310 -11.59 -14.27 6.12
N MET A 311 -11.48 -13.06 5.54
CA MET A 311 -11.57 -11.83 6.30
C MET A 311 -12.96 -11.62 6.93
N CYS A 312 -14.03 -12.04 6.26
CA CYS A 312 -15.38 -11.99 6.83
C CYS A 312 -15.57 -12.99 7.97
N VAL A 313 -15.00 -14.20 7.86
CA VAL A 313 -15.02 -15.17 8.97
C VAL A 313 -14.32 -14.59 10.20
N GLY A 314 -13.16 -13.93 10.03
CA GLY A 314 -12.48 -13.23 11.13
C GLY A 314 -13.34 -12.14 11.78
N SER A 315 -14.01 -11.34 10.95
CA SER A 315 -14.96 -10.31 11.42
C SER A 315 -16.13 -10.89 12.21
N LEU A 316 -16.71 -12.00 11.72
CA LEU A 316 -17.83 -12.69 12.34
C LEU A 316 -17.43 -13.26 13.71
N ALA A 317 -16.22 -13.83 13.80
CA ALA A 317 -15.67 -14.33 15.06
C ALA A 317 -15.53 -13.21 16.10
N VAL A 318 -15.00 -12.05 15.69
CA VAL A 318 -14.88 -10.86 16.55
C VAL A 318 -16.26 -10.33 16.96
N PHE A 319 -17.21 -10.28 16.03
CA PHE A 319 -18.58 -9.85 16.31
C PHE A 319 -19.27 -10.76 17.33
N ALA A 320 -19.16 -12.09 17.18
CA ALA A 320 -19.66 -13.07 18.14
C ALA A 320 -18.98 -12.91 19.52
N TRP A 321 -17.66 -12.72 19.54
CA TRP A 321 -16.90 -12.53 20.78
C TRP A 321 -17.26 -11.23 21.50
N HIS A 322 -17.50 -10.14 20.76
CA HIS A 322 -18.00 -8.89 21.33
C HIS A 322 -19.41 -9.01 21.89
N LYS A 323 -20.25 -9.88 21.31
CA LYS A 323 -21.60 -10.16 21.81
C LYS A 323 -21.59 -10.99 23.09
N LEU A 324 -20.61 -11.87 23.28
CA LEU A 324 -20.42 -12.62 24.52
C LEU A 324 -19.73 -11.80 25.62
N ASN A 325 -18.64 -11.08 25.32
CA ASN A 325 -17.81 -10.44 26.34
C ASN A 325 -17.05 -9.20 25.83
N ARG A 326 -17.69 -8.03 25.85
CA ARG A 326 -17.13 -6.76 25.34
C ARG A 326 -15.78 -6.34 25.96
N LYS A 327 -15.61 -6.48 27.29
CA LYS A 327 -14.41 -6.00 28.01
C LYS A 327 -13.16 -6.84 27.73
N LYS A 328 -13.31 -8.16 27.57
CA LYS A 328 -12.19 -9.07 27.29
C LYS A 328 -11.85 -9.11 25.79
N ALA A 329 -12.85 -8.89 24.93
CA ALA A 329 -12.69 -8.84 23.47
C ALA A 329 -11.65 -7.80 23.02
N SER A 330 -11.76 -6.55 23.51
CA SER A 330 -10.92 -5.45 23.02
C SER A 330 -9.42 -5.66 23.25
N LEU A 331 -9.05 -6.41 24.29
CA LEU A 331 -7.65 -6.70 24.63
C LEU A 331 -7.15 -8.02 24.01
N MET A 332 -8.00 -9.04 23.90
CA MET A 332 -7.58 -10.35 23.37
C MET A 332 -7.67 -10.46 21.85
N VAL A 333 -8.51 -9.68 21.18
CA VAL A 333 -8.66 -9.73 19.71
C VAL A 333 -7.33 -9.49 18.99
N PRO A 334 -6.54 -8.44 19.33
CA PRO A 334 -5.23 -8.25 18.71
C PRO A 334 -4.27 -9.42 18.99
N ALA A 335 -4.25 -9.95 20.21
CA ALA A 335 -3.38 -11.07 20.57
C ALA A 335 -3.71 -12.36 19.81
N VAL A 336 -5.00 -12.72 19.71
CA VAL A 336 -5.46 -13.91 18.97
C VAL A 336 -5.21 -13.73 17.48
N ALA A 337 -5.49 -12.55 16.93
CA ALA A 337 -5.25 -12.25 15.53
C ALA A 337 -3.76 -12.35 15.16
N SER A 338 -2.88 -11.75 15.97
CA SER A 338 -1.42 -11.90 15.82
C SER A 338 -0.98 -13.35 15.96
N GLY A 339 -1.59 -14.13 16.85
CA GLY A 339 -1.34 -15.57 16.98
C GLY A 339 -1.72 -16.37 15.73
N LEU A 340 -2.88 -16.07 15.11
CA LEU A 340 -3.30 -16.71 13.86
C LEU A 340 -2.39 -16.37 12.68
N ILE A 341 -1.91 -15.12 12.60
CA ILE A 341 -0.97 -14.66 11.57
C ILE A 341 0.41 -15.32 11.78
N CYS A 342 0.93 -15.27 13.01
CA CYS A 342 2.23 -15.84 13.36
C CYS A 342 2.24 -17.37 13.22
N GLY A 343 1.14 -18.04 13.59
CA GLY A 343 1.00 -19.49 13.49
C GLY A 343 1.10 -20.00 12.05
N ASP A 344 0.48 -19.30 11.09
CA ASP A 344 0.60 -19.61 9.65
C ASP A 344 2.06 -19.46 9.20
N GLY A 345 2.74 -18.38 9.62
CA GLY A 345 4.15 -18.14 9.30
C GLY A 345 5.09 -19.19 9.90
N LEU A 346 4.86 -19.60 11.14
CA LEU A 346 5.62 -20.66 11.82
C LEU A 346 5.48 -22.01 11.11
N TRP A 347 4.32 -22.32 10.53
CA TRP A 347 4.08 -23.54 9.77
C TRP A 347 4.59 -23.50 8.32
N LEU A 348 4.84 -22.32 7.78
CA LEU A 348 5.49 -22.17 6.49
C LEU A 348 6.95 -22.67 6.50
N LEU A 349 7.65 -22.55 7.64
CA LEU A 349 9.07 -22.89 7.74
C LEU A 349 9.30 -24.41 7.64
N PRO A 350 8.64 -25.27 8.45
CA PRO A 350 8.74 -26.72 8.31
C PRO A 350 8.22 -27.23 6.97
N SER A 351 7.14 -26.66 6.45
CA SER A 351 6.60 -27.06 5.14
C SER A 351 7.56 -26.71 4.00
N SER A 352 8.24 -25.56 4.06
CA SER A 352 9.29 -25.18 3.10
C SER A 352 10.51 -26.11 3.18
N ILE A 353 10.90 -26.53 4.40
CA ILE A 353 11.97 -27.52 4.60
C ILE A 353 11.57 -28.88 4.03
N LEU A 354 10.34 -29.35 4.27
CA LEU A 354 9.82 -30.60 3.70
C LEU A 354 9.75 -30.54 2.16
N ALA A 355 9.33 -29.40 1.61
CA ALA A 355 9.30 -29.15 0.17
C ALA A 355 10.70 -29.18 -0.45
N LEU A 356 11.72 -28.65 0.24
CA LEU A 356 13.13 -28.76 -0.16
C LEU A 356 13.60 -30.22 -0.27
N PHE A 357 13.11 -31.10 0.61
CA PHE A 357 13.36 -32.55 0.55
C PHE A 357 12.42 -33.31 -0.40
N LYS A 358 11.58 -32.61 -1.17
CA LYS A 358 10.53 -33.19 -2.05
C LYS A 358 9.55 -34.11 -1.31
N VAL A 359 9.43 -33.95 0.01
CA VAL A 359 8.44 -34.68 0.83
C VAL A 359 7.17 -33.87 0.84
N ARG A 360 6.03 -34.49 0.52
CA ARG A 360 4.73 -33.82 0.62
C ARG A 360 4.46 -33.50 2.09
N PRO A 361 4.26 -32.23 2.46
CA PRO A 361 3.91 -31.89 3.83
C PRO A 361 2.59 -32.61 4.22
N PRO A 362 2.48 -33.11 5.46
CA PRO A 362 1.24 -33.74 5.93
C PRO A 362 0.08 -32.73 5.88
N ILE A 363 -1.16 -33.25 5.78
CA ILE A 363 -2.40 -32.45 5.68
C ILE A 363 -2.51 -31.37 6.78
N CYS A 364 -1.93 -31.63 7.95
CA CYS A 364 -1.89 -30.69 9.07
C CYS A 364 -0.98 -29.46 8.85
N MET A 365 -0.17 -29.44 7.78
CA MET A 365 0.76 -28.36 7.42
C MET A 365 0.41 -27.70 6.07
N THR A 366 -0.47 -28.30 5.28
CA THR A 366 -0.98 -27.72 4.03
C THR A 366 -2.46 -28.06 3.89
N PHE A 367 -3.32 -27.04 3.94
CA PHE A 367 -4.71 -27.19 3.56
C PHE A 367 -4.79 -27.21 2.03
N LEU A 368 -4.56 -28.39 1.45
CA LEU A 368 -5.01 -28.67 0.08
C LEU A 368 -6.54 -28.52 0.06
N ALA A 369 -7.05 -27.71 -0.87
CA ALA A 369 -8.44 -27.86 -1.29
C ALA A 369 -8.57 -29.27 -1.87
N THR A 370 -9.32 -30.13 -1.20
CA THR A 370 -9.74 -31.42 -1.75
C THR A 370 -10.62 -31.15 -2.96
N THR A 371 -10.05 -31.40 -4.15
CA THR A 371 -10.71 -31.58 -5.47
C THR A 371 -11.62 -30.48 -5.98
#